data_AF-W9SDH5-F1
#
_entry.id   AF-W9SDH5-F1
#
_cell.length_a   1.000
_cell.length_b   1.000
_cell.length_c   1.000
_cell.angle_alpha   90.00
_cell.angle_beta   90.00
_cell.angle_gamma   90.00
#
_symmetry.space_group_name_H-M   'P 1'
#
loop_
_entity.id
_entity.type
_entity.pdbx_description
1 polymer ?
#
loop_
_entity_poly.entity_id
_entity_poly.type
_entity_poly.pdbx_seq_one_letter_code
_entity_poly.pdbx_strand_id
1 'polypeptide(L)'
;MAAIIKGTGVQFFSAPEGAIWVLLTQIMGEELSGLSVKDLQNLENQLEMSLHGVRIKKDQILMQEIQELNRKVNPSNKDYWFSNISKNLILLELLVFKELNIGVLVQGNLIHQENVELYKKVYGTRDVNGANRTALLTDGLGMGENSHGPVHLQLSQPQQQNYETSTRATKLGYDSFHKTISI
;
A
#
# COMPACT_ATOMS: atom_id res chain seq x y z
N MET A 1 62.52 -15.72 9.68
CA MET A 1 62.57 -14.69 10.74
C MET A 1 61.36 -14.86 11.64
N ALA A 2 61.57 -14.97 12.94
CA ALA A 2 60.50 -14.95 13.94
C ALA A 2 60.63 -13.66 14.77
N ALA A 3 59.51 -13.16 15.29
CA ALA A 3 59.47 -11.92 16.04
C ALA A 3 58.69 -12.10 17.35
N ILE A 4 59.23 -11.57 18.44
CA ILE A 4 58.53 -11.49 19.73
C ILE A 4 58.35 -10.01 20.06
N ILE A 5 57.16 -9.66 20.52
CA ILE A 5 56.87 -8.34 21.07
C ILE A 5 57.27 -8.37 22.55
N LYS A 6 58.30 -7.59 22.93
CA LYS A 6 58.66 -7.34 24.33
C LYS A 6 58.51 -5.83 24.60
N GLY A 7 57.53 -5.46 25.41
CA GLY A 7 57.20 -4.05 25.65
C GLY A 7 56.76 -3.35 24.36
N THR A 8 57.32 -2.17 24.07
CA THR A 8 57.02 -1.37 22.86
C THR A 8 57.92 -1.72 21.66
N GLY A 9 58.84 -2.70 21.79
CA GLY A 9 59.79 -3.08 20.74
C GLY A 9 59.50 -4.45 20.12
N VAL A 10 59.70 -4.55 18.80
CA VAL A 10 59.70 -5.81 18.06
C VAL A 10 61.14 -6.29 17.91
N GLN A 11 61.48 -7.41 18.55
CA GLN A 11 62.78 -8.06 18.36
C GLN A 11 62.65 -9.18 17.32
N PHE A 12 63.48 -9.11 16.28
CA PHE A 12 63.60 -10.14 15.25
C PHE A 12 64.75 -11.08 15.59
N PHE A 13 64.51 -12.39 15.46
CA PHE A 13 65.54 -13.41 15.61
C PHE A 13 65.41 -14.45 14.50
N SER A 14 66.56 -15.06 14.17
CA SER A 14 66.61 -16.19 13.27
C SER A 14 66.19 -17.43 14.04
N ALA A 15 64.99 -17.93 13.78
CA ALA A 15 64.56 -19.22 14.30
C ALA A 15 65.31 -20.32 13.50
N PRO A 16 65.81 -21.38 14.15
CA PRO A 16 66.41 -22.50 13.44
C PRO A 16 65.44 -23.06 12.40
N GLU A 17 65.95 -23.42 11.22
CA GLU A 17 65.18 -24.12 10.20
C GLU A 17 64.60 -25.40 10.82
N GLY A 18 63.27 -25.48 10.89
CA GLY A 18 62.53 -26.55 11.57
C GLY A 18 61.76 -26.12 12.81
N ALA A 19 62.14 -25.04 13.50
CA ALA A 19 61.43 -24.59 14.71
C ALA A 19 59.98 -24.17 14.43
N ILE A 20 59.74 -23.54 13.28
CA ILE A 20 58.38 -23.17 12.83
C ILE A 20 57.55 -24.42 12.53
N TRP A 21 58.15 -25.44 11.91
CA TRP A 21 57.47 -26.68 11.59
C TRP A 21 57.06 -27.42 12.87
N VAL A 22 57.98 -27.57 13.82
CA VAL A 22 57.72 -28.19 15.13
C VAL A 22 56.57 -27.49 15.86
N LEU A 23 56.56 -26.15 15.89
CA LEU A 23 55.45 -25.40 16.50
C LEU A 23 54.12 -25.64 15.79
N LEU A 24 54.11 -25.70 14.46
CA LEU A 24 52.89 -25.95 13.69
C LEU A 24 52.35 -27.36 13.94
N THR A 25 53.22 -28.36 13.93
CA THR A 25 52.93 -29.77 14.26
C THR A 25 52.32 -29.87 15.66
N GLN A 26 52.93 -29.21 16.66
CA GLN A 26 52.41 -29.18 18.03
C GLN A 26 51.05 -28.48 18.13
N ILE A 27 50.86 -27.33 17.47
CA ILE A 27 49.56 -26.62 17.46
C ILE A 27 48.46 -27.44 16.77
N MET A 28 48.82 -28.34 15.85
CA MET A 28 47.90 -29.31 15.25
C MET A 28 47.64 -30.55 16.13
N GLY A 29 48.30 -30.66 17.28
CA GLY A 29 48.16 -31.79 18.20
C GLY A 29 49.04 -32.99 17.88
N GLU A 30 50.04 -32.82 17.02
CA GLU A 30 50.99 -33.86 16.63
C GLU A 30 52.30 -33.78 17.46
N GLU A 31 53.00 -34.91 17.61
CA GLU A 31 54.29 -35.02 18.31
C GLU A 31 54.35 -34.42 19.74
N LEU A 32 53.26 -34.52 20.49
CA LEU A 32 53.13 -33.94 21.84
C LEU A 32 53.89 -34.72 22.95
N SER A 33 54.39 -35.93 22.66
CA SER A 33 54.95 -36.86 23.66
C SER A 33 56.23 -36.36 24.36
N GLY A 34 56.87 -35.31 23.85
CA GLY A 34 58.06 -34.69 24.45
C GLY A 34 57.78 -33.47 25.33
N LEU A 35 56.52 -33.03 25.46
CA LEU A 35 56.14 -31.84 26.20
C LEU A 35 55.82 -32.14 27.66
N SER A 36 56.16 -31.21 28.55
CA SER A 36 55.72 -31.32 29.95
C SER A 36 54.22 -31.01 30.07
N VAL A 37 53.61 -31.43 31.18
CA VAL A 37 52.21 -31.07 31.50
C VAL A 37 52.00 -29.55 31.47
N LYS A 38 53.00 -28.77 31.87
CA LYS A 38 52.92 -27.30 31.86
C LYS A 38 52.93 -26.74 30.44
N ASP A 39 53.72 -27.33 29.55
CA ASP A 39 53.79 -26.92 28.14
C ASP A 39 52.48 -27.27 27.40
N LEU A 40 51.93 -28.46 27.67
CA LEU A 40 50.62 -28.87 27.14
C LEU A 40 49.50 -27.93 27.59
N GLN A 41 49.48 -27.54 28.88
CA GLN A 41 48.49 -26.59 29.39
C GLN A 41 48.60 -25.22 28.72
N ASN A 42 49.83 -24.76 28.46
CA ASN A 42 50.04 -23.49 27.77
C ASN A 42 49.58 -23.56 26.32
N LEU A 43 49.84 -24.68 25.64
CA LEU A 43 49.40 -24.94 24.27
C LEU A 43 47.87 -24.97 24.16
N GLU A 44 47.21 -25.65 25.10
CA GLU A 44 45.74 -25.68 25.20
C GLU A 44 45.16 -24.27 25.39
N ASN A 45 45.69 -23.51 26.35
CA ASN A 45 45.25 -22.13 26.59
C ASN A 45 45.46 -21.25 25.35
N GLN A 46 46.56 -21.44 24.62
CA GLN A 46 46.85 -20.69 23.39
C GLN A 46 45.87 -21.04 22.26
N LEU A 47 45.55 -22.33 22.09
CA LEU A 47 44.54 -22.80 21.15
C LEU A 47 43.15 -22.27 21.52
N GLU A 48 42.78 -22.32 22.80
CA GLU A 48 41.49 -21.81 23.29
C GLU A 48 41.34 -20.31 23.01
N MET A 49 42.33 -19.50 23.41
CA MET A 49 42.30 -18.06 23.20
C MET A 49 42.27 -17.69 21.72
N SER A 50 43.08 -18.36 20.89
CA SER A 50 43.14 -18.08 19.45
C SER A 50 41.87 -18.50 18.73
N LEU A 51 41.32 -19.67 19.04
CA LEU A 51 40.05 -20.15 18.48
C LEU A 51 38.87 -19.26 18.90
N HIS A 52 38.85 -18.81 20.16
CA HIS A 52 37.86 -17.85 20.63
C HIS A 52 37.95 -16.53 19.86
N GLY A 53 39.16 -16.00 19.65
CA GLY A 53 39.38 -14.80 18.83
C GLY A 53 38.93 -14.97 17.37
N VAL A 54 39.22 -16.13 16.75
CA VAL A 54 38.73 -16.46 15.40
C VAL A 54 37.20 -16.52 15.36
N ARG A 55 36.57 -17.14 16.37
CA ARG A 55 35.10 -17.22 16.46
C ARG A 55 34.46 -15.84 16.52
N ILE A 56 34.94 -14.96 17.42
CA ILE A 56 34.44 -13.58 17.53
C ILE A 56 34.58 -12.82 16.21
N LYS A 57 35.75 -12.90 15.56
CA LYS A 57 35.97 -12.21 14.28
C LYS A 57 35.05 -12.73 13.20
N LYS A 58 34.85 -14.06 13.13
CA LYS A 58 33.93 -14.66 12.16
C LYS A 58 32.50 -14.17 12.39
N ASP A 59 32.06 -14.12 13.65
CA ASP A 59 30.71 -13.65 14.00
C ASP A 59 30.53 -12.16 13.68
N GLN A 60 31.55 -11.33 13.95
CA GLN A 60 31.54 -9.91 13.60
C GLN A 60 31.45 -9.69 12.08
N ILE A 61 32.25 -10.39 11.29
CA ILE A 61 32.24 -10.28 9.83
C ILE A 61 30.89 -10.73 9.26
N LEU A 62 30.36 -11.86 9.73
CA LEU A 62 29.06 -12.36 9.30
C LEU A 62 27.94 -11.36 9.59
N MET A 63 27.95 -10.77 10.79
CA MET A 63 26.96 -9.74 11.16
C MET A 63 27.07 -8.48 10.29
N GLN A 64 28.29 -8.01 10.02
CA GLN A 64 28.53 -6.88 9.13
C GLN A 64 28.05 -7.16 7.70
N GLU A 65 28.33 -8.35 7.17
CA GLU A 65 27.91 -8.74 5.83
C GLU A 65 26.38 -8.82 5.73
N ILE A 66 25.70 -9.40 6.72
CA ILE A 66 24.23 -9.43 6.78
C ILE A 66 23.65 -8.00 6.76
N GLN A 67 24.22 -7.10 7.56
CA GLN A 67 23.77 -5.70 7.61
C GLN A 67 24.00 -4.99 6.26
N GLU A 68 25.17 -5.18 5.65
CA GLU A 68 25.51 -4.57 4.37
C GLU A 68 24.64 -5.11 3.22
N LEU A 69 24.36 -6.41 3.22
CA LEU A 69 23.42 -7.03 2.27
C LEU A 69 22.00 -6.47 2.45
N ASN A 70 21.50 -6.37 3.68
CA ASN A 70 20.21 -5.77 3.96
C ASN A 70 20.14 -4.28 3.54
N ARG A 71 21.24 -3.54 3.67
CA ARG A 71 21.34 -2.15 3.17
C ARG A 71 21.33 -2.08 1.64
N LYS A 72 21.99 -3.03 0.97
CA LYS A 72 22.05 -3.15 -0.50
C LYS A 72 20.73 -3.62 -1.11
N VAL A 73 19.92 -4.39 -0.39
CA VAL A 73 18.51 -4.65 -0.73
C VAL A 73 17.79 -3.31 -0.69
N ASN A 74 17.83 -2.60 -1.82
CA ASN A 74 17.54 -1.19 -1.89
C ASN A 74 16.06 -0.93 -1.52
N PRO A 75 15.76 -0.40 -0.33
CA PRO A 75 14.38 -0.11 0.07
C PRO A 75 13.73 0.87 -0.90
N SER A 76 14.50 1.81 -1.46
CA SER A 76 14.02 2.76 -2.47
C SER A 76 13.53 2.09 -3.76
N ASN A 77 14.10 0.93 -4.14
CA ASN A 77 13.63 0.19 -5.31
C ASN A 77 12.30 -0.52 -5.03
N LYS A 78 12.14 -1.05 -3.81
CA LYS A 78 10.90 -1.70 -3.35
C LYS A 78 9.78 -0.67 -3.22
N ASP A 79 10.06 0.49 -2.63
CA ASP A 79 9.10 1.59 -2.48
C ASP A 79 8.71 2.19 -3.84
N TYR A 80 9.67 2.33 -4.75
CA TYR A 80 9.40 2.75 -6.13
C TYR A 80 8.49 1.76 -6.86
N TRP A 81 8.78 0.46 -6.77
CA TRP A 81 7.99 -0.59 -7.41
C TRP A 81 6.56 -0.64 -6.87
N PHE A 82 6.39 -0.57 -5.55
CA PHE A 82 5.07 -0.47 -4.93
C PHE A 82 4.33 0.81 -5.30
N SER A 83 5.00 1.97 -5.26
CA SER A 83 4.42 3.25 -5.68
C SER A 83 3.92 3.18 -7.12
N ASN A 84 4.72 2.59 -8.03
CA ASN A 84 4.37 2.46 -9.43
C ASN A 84 3.17 1.53 -9.64
N ILE A 85 3.11 0.41 -8.92
CA ILE A 85 1.95 -0.50 -8.96
C ILE A 85 0.69 0.18 -8.44
N SER A 86 0.77 0.83 -7.27
CA SER A 86 -0.38 1.53 -6.70
C SER A 86 -0.90 2.64 -7.62
N LYS A 87 -0.01 3.40 -8.26
CA LYS A 87 -0.39 4.42 -9.25
C LYS A 87 -1.11 3.82 -10.46
N ASN A 88 -0.61 2.71 -11.00
CA ASN A 88 -1.25 2.04 -12.14
C ASN A 88 -2.62 1.47 -11.78
N LEU A 89 -2.78 0.92 -10.57
CA LEU A 89 -4.09 0.45 -10.09
C LEU A 89 -5.09 1.61 -9.94
N ILE A 90 -4.70 2.71 -9.31
CA ILE A 90 -5.56 3.91 -9.15
C ILE A 90 -5.95 4.48 -10.51
N LEU A 91 -5.02 4.55 -11.48
CA LEU A 91 -5.33 5.02 -12.83
C LEU A 91 -6.36 4.14 -13.54
N LEU A 92 -6.28 2.82 -13.37
CA LEU A 92 -7.27 1.88 -13.92
C LEU A 92 -8.65 2.07 -13.28
N GLU A 93 -8.72 2.24 -11.95
CA GLU A 93 -9.98 2.51 -11.25
C GLU A 93 -10.63 3.82 -11.72
N LEU A 94 -9.84 4.89 -11.87
CA LEU A 94 -10.32 6.18 -12.37
C LEU A 94 -10.79 6.11 -13.82
N LEU A 95 -10.09 5.35 -14.67
CA LEU A 95 -10.50 5.13 -16.07
C LEU A 95 -11.86 4.43 -16.14
N VAL A 96 -12.03 3.35 -15.36
CA VAL A 96 -13.29 2.60 -15.29
C VAL A 96 -14.44 3.50 -14.81
N PHE A 97 -14.18 4.35 -13.82
CA PHE A 97 -15.19 5.29 -13.31
C PHE A 97 -15.63 6.32 -14.36
N LYS A 98 -14.69 6.81 -15.19
CA LYS A 98 -14.99 7.77 -16.25
C LYS A 98 -15.87 7.15 -17.35
N GLU A 99 -15.55 5.93 -17.77
CA GLU A 99 -16.32 5.21 -18.80
C GLU A 99 -17.76 4.91 -18.34
N LEU A 100 -17.92 4.47 -17.09
CA LEU A 100 -19.25 4.21 -16.50
C LEU A 100 -20.11 5.48 -16.38
N ASN A 101 -19.50 6.60 -16.02
CA ASN A 101 -20.23 7.86 -15.84
C ASN A 101 -20.78 8.42 -17.16
N ILE A 102 -20.05 8.27 -18.27
CA ILE A 102 -20.54 8.66 -19.60
C ILE A 102 -21.77 7.82 -19.98
N GLY A 103 -21.72 6.50 -19.76
CA GLY A 103 -22.85 5.61 -20.04
C GLY A 103 -24.12 6.02 -19.27
N VAL A 104 -23.99 6.32 -17.98
CA VAL A 104 -25.10 6.75 -17.12
C VAL A 104 -25.64 8.13 -17.54
N LEU A 105 -24.76 9.09 -17.86
CA LEU A 105 -25.17 10.42 -18.34
C LEU A 105 -25.92 10.35 -19.67
N VAL A 106 -25.44 9.54 -20.61
CA VAL A 106 -26.09 9.34 -21.92
C VAL A 106 -27.46 8.69 -21.75
N GLN A 107 -27.58 7.66 -20.90
CA GLN A 107 -28.85 7.01 -20.62
C GLN A 107 -29.84 7.96 -19.93
N GLY A 108 -29.38 8.78 -18.98
CA GLY A 108 -30.20 9.80 -18.33
C GLY A 108 -30.77 10.82 -19.33
N ASN A 109 -29.97 11.24 -20.31
CA ASN A 109 -30.41 12.15 -21.38
C ASN A 109 -31.47 11.51 -22.29
N LEU A 110 -31.29 10.24 -22.68
CA LEU A 110 -32.26 9.50 -23.50
C LEU A 110 -33.60 9.34 -22.79
N ILE A 111 -33.57 8.96 -21.51
CA ILE A 111 -34.78 8.84 -20.67
C ILE A 111 -35.49 10.20 -20.54
N HIS A 112 -34.74 11.28 -20.37
CA HIS A 112 -35.32 12.62 -20.31
C HIS A 112 -36.03 12.99 -21.61
N GLN A 113 -35.43 12.71 -22.76
CA GLN A 113 -36.03 12.97 -24.07
C GLN A 113 -37.30 12.14 -24.29
N GLU A 114 -37.27 10.84 -24.00
CA GLU A 114 -38.44 9.97 -24.11
C GLU A 114 -39.59 10.47 -23.21
N ASN A 115 -39.27 10.89 -21.98
CA ASN A 115 -40.27 11.46 -21.07
C ASN A 115 -40.91 12.72 -21.66
N VAL A 116 -40.15 13.62 -22.28
CA VAL A 116 -40.70 14.81 -22.96
C VAL A 116 -41.66 14.43 -24.09
N GLU A 117 -41.32 13.42 -24.89
CA GLU A 117 -42.18 12.92 -25.97
C GLU A 117 -43.45 12.25 -25.44
N LEU A 118 -43.36 11.47 -24.36
CA LEU A 118 -44.51 10.84 -23.70
C LEU A 118 -45.44 11.89 -23.09
N TYR A 119 -44.91 12.90 -22.40
CA TYR A 119 -45.70 14.04 -21.90
C TYR A 119 -46.46 14.72 -23.05
N LYS A 120 -45.79 14.95 -24.19
CA LYS A 120 -46.43 15.52 -25.39
C LYS A 120 -47.52 14.61 -25.96
N LYS A 121 -47.38 13.28 -25.89
CA LYS A 121 -48.36 12.33 -26.41
C LYS A 121 -49.60 12.18 -25.51
N VAL A 122 -49.43 12.19 -24.19
CA VAL A 122 -50.53 12.09 -23.21
C VAL A 122 -51.39 13.36 -23.20
N TYR A 123 -50.76 14.53 -23.28
CA TYR A 123 -51.46 15.82 -23.25
C TYR A 123 -51.72 16.43 -24.64
N GLY A 124 -51.12 15.89 -25.70
CA GLY A 124 -51.26 16.38 -27.08
C GLY A 124 -52.50 15.91 -27.82
N THR A 125 -53.40 15.14 -27.19
CA THR A 125 -54.66 14.73 -27.82
C THR A 125 -55.77 15.69 -27.43
N ARG A 126 -55.78 16.88 -28.06
CA ARG A 126 -56.92 17.80 -28.02
C ARG A 126 -57.33 18.28 -29.41
N ASP A 127 -57.28 17.38 -30.39
CA ASP A 127 -57.94 17.62 -31.66
C ASP A 127 -58.72 16.37 -32.12
N VAL A 128 -59.95 16.28 -31.62
CA VAL A 128 -61.02 15.51 -32.24
C VAL A 128 -62.31 16.31 -32.07
N ASN A 129 -62.60 17.19 -33.02
CA ASN A 129 -63.76 16.93 -33.88
C ASN A 129 -63.71 17.75 -35.17
N GLY A 130 -63.69 17.04 -36.29
CA GLY A 130 -63.96 17.57 -37.61
C GLY A 130 -65.38 18.13 -37.72
N ALA A 131 -65.58 18.88 -38.80
CA ALA A 131 -66.77 19.60 -39.16
C ALA A 131 -68.12 18.89 -38.90
N ASN A 132 -69.13 19.73 -38.66
CA ASN A 132 -70.54 19.49 -38.99
C ASN A 132 -71.40 18.72 -37.97
N ARG A 133 -71.97 19.46 -37.01
CA ARG A 133 -73.41 19.45 -36.69
C ARG A 133 -73.84 20.89 -36.35
N THR A 134 -73.99 21.76 -37.35
CA THR A 134 -75.29 22.26 -37.85
C THR A 134 -76.29 22.68 -36.75
N ALA A 135 -76.77 23.91 -36.91
CA ALA A 135 -77.89 24.57 -36.25
C ALA A 135 -77.62 25.11 -34.83
N LEU A 136 -77.65 26.45 -34.74
CA LEU A 136 -78.40 27.26 -33.77
C LEU A 136 -78.24 26.83 -32.30
N LEU A 137 -77.77 27.70 -31.42
CA LEU A 137 -78.61 28.75 -30.82
C LEU A 137 -77.63 29.84 -30.34
N THR A 138 -77.83 31.11 -30.70
CA THR A 138 -78.80 31.99 -29.99
C THR A 138 -78.54 31.95 -28.49
N ASP A 139 -77.96 33.03 -27.99
CA ASP A 139 -78.04 33.60 -26.64
C ASP A 139 -78.26 32.69 -25.42
N GLY A 140 -77.42 32.92 -24.40
CA GLY A 140 -77.88 32.89 -23.01
C GLY A 140 -77.26 31.82 -22.11
N LEU A 141 -76.42 32.28 -21.19
CA LEU A 141 -76.38 31.93 -19.76
C LEU A 141 -76.83 30.51 -19.34
N GLY A 142 -75.97 29.76 -18.65
CA GLY A 142 -76.45 28.68 -17.79
C GLY A 142 -75.41 27.69 -17.28
N MET A 143 -74.94 27.95 -16.05
CA MET A 143 -74.32 26.98 -15.12
C MET A 143 -75.08 25.64 -15.04
N GLY A 144 -74.35 24.55 -14.81
CA GLY A 144 -74.94 23.25 -14.47
C GLY A 144 -73.91 22.15 -14.27
N GLU A 145 -73.21 22.21 -13.14
CA GLU A 145 -72.21 21.26 -12.65
C GLU A 145 -72.70 19.81 -12.59
N ASN A 146 -71.89 18.84 -13.03
CA ASN A 146 -71.71 17.57 -12.30
C ASN A 146 -70.46 16.77 -12.74
N SER A 147 -69.49 16.77 -11.82
CA SER A 147 -68.63 15.65 -11.43
C SER A 147 -67.76 14.96 -12.49
N HIS A 148 -66.51 15.40 -12.61
CA HIS A 148 -65.35 14.74 -12.00
C HIS A 148 -64.08 15.49 -12.44
N GLY A 149 -63.62 16.40 -11.59
CA GLY A 149 -62.41 17.19 -11.85
C GLY A 149 -61.17 16.29 -12.00
N PRO A 150 -60.19 16.66 -12.84
CA PRO A 150 -58.97 15.89 -12.99
C PRO A 150 -58.22 15.80 -11.66
N VAL A 151 -57.81 14.60 -11.26
CA VAL A 151 -57.00 14.38 -10.05
C VAL A 151 -55.68 15.13 -10.22
N HIS A 152 -55.56 16.25 -9.52
CA HIS A 152 -54.38 17.10 -9.57
C HIS A 152 -53.32 16.54 -8.62
N LEU A 153 -52.47 15.63 -9.11
CA LEU A 153 -51.30 15.16 -8.36
C LEU A 153 -50.23 16.26 -8.43
N GLN A 154 -50.16 17.12 -7.41
CA GLN A 154 -49.07 18.08 -7.27
C GLN A 154 -47.77 17.33 -6.98
N LEU A 155 -46.82 17.41 -7.92
CA LEU A 155 -45.45 16.98 -7.70
C LEU A 155 -44.83 17.85 -6.60
N SER A 156 -44.38 17.22 -5.51
CA SER A 156 -43.57 17.91 -4.50
C SER A 156 -42.28 18.38 -5.15
N GLN A 157 -42.01 19.69 -5.09
CA GLN A 157 -40.74 20.26 -5.53
C GLN A 157 -39.58 19.68 -4.71
N PRO A 158 -38.40 19.45 -5.31
CA PRO A 158 -37.23 19.03 -4.54
C PRO A 158 -36.89 20.17 -3.56
N GLN A 159 -37.00 19.90 -2.26
CA GLN A 159 -36.59 20.84 -1.22
C GLN A 159 -35.08 21.06 -1.34
N GLN A 160 -34.70 22.19 -1.91
CA GLN A 160 -33.34 22.72 -1.81
C GLN A 160 -33.14 23.22 -0.38
N GLN A 161 -32.59 22.37 0.50
CA GLN A 161 -32.06 22.82 1.79
C GLN A 161 -30.61 23.26 1.63
N ASN A 162 -30.48 24.58 1.45
CA ASN A 162 -29.66 25.47 2.25
C ASN A 162 -28.18 25.05 2.48
N TYR A 163 -27.29 25.69 1.72
CA TYR A 163 -25.89 25.84 2.05
C TYR A 163 -25.77 26.91 3.15
N GLU A 164 -25.51 26.53 4.41
CA GLU A 164 -24.62 27.31 5.30
C GLU A 164 -24.32 26.57 6.63
N THR A 165 -23.03 26.19 6.74
CA THR A 165 -22.13 26.09 7.91
C THR A 165 -22.69 25.74 9.29
N SER A 166 -22.26 24.59 9.85
CA SER A 166 -21.99 24.52 11.29
C SER A 166 -20.97 23.44 11.67
N THR A 167 -19.80 23.95 12.06
CA THR A 167 -18.69 23.33 12.75
C THR A 167 -19.16 22.64 14.05
N ARG A 168 -18.67 21.40 14.28
CA ARG A 168 -18.32 20.77 15.58
C ARG A 168 -18.96 19.38 15.84
N ALA A 169 -18.17 18.38 15.44
CA ALA A 169 -17.84 17.14 16.16
C ALA A 169 -18.93 16.14 16.55
N THR A 170 -18.82 14.90 16.05
CA THR A 170 -18.74 13.70 16.91
C THR A 170 -17.91 12.60 16.23
N LYS A 171 -16.69 12.49 16.73
CA LYS A 171 -15.78 11.34 16.81
C LYS A 171 -16.42 9.97 16.54
N LEU A 172 -16.07 9.34 15.40
CA LEU A 172 -16.17 7.89 15.20
C LEU A 172 -14.79 7.36 14.81
N GLY A 173 -14.31 6.40 15.60
CA GLY A 173 -12.91 6.05 15.75
C GLY A 173 -12.27 5.44 14.51
N TYR A 174 -11.17 6.05 14.09
CA TYR A 174 -10.14 5.43 13.26
C TYR A 174 -8.87 5.23 14.12
N ASP A 175 -9.04 4.57 15.27
CA ASP A 175 -7.94 4.04 16.10
C ASP A 175 -7.62 2.57 15.74
N SER A 176 -7.78 2.19 14.47
CA SER A 176 -7.33 0.88 14.00
C SER A 176 -6.63 1.05 12.66
N PHE A 177 -5.52 0.32 12.47
CA PHE A 177 -4.60 0.33 11.33
C PHE A 177 -3.36 1.24 11.39
N HIS A 178 -2.84 1.52 12.58
CA HIS A 178 -1.38 1.73 12.74
C HIS A 178 -0.85 0.91 13.92
N LYS A 179 -0.90 -0.42 13.78
CA LYS A 179 -0.12 -1.36 14.63
C LYS A 179 0.58 -2.46 13.83
N THR A 180 1.07 -2.10 12.66
CA THR A 180 2.05 -2.90 11.90
C THR A 180 2.90 -1.83 11.24
N ILE A 181 4.08 -1.47 11.73
CA ILE A 181 5.30 -2.27 11.72
C ILE A 181 6.17 -1.83 12.91
N SER A 182 6.42 -2.73 13.85
CA SER A 182 7.60 -2.70 14.71
C SER A 182 8.44 -3.93 14.39
N ILE A 183 9.77 -3.73 14.50
CA ILE A 183 10.92 -4.58 14.14
C ILE A 183 11.50 -4.23 12.76
#